data_AF-A0A2P6V6R7-F1
#
_entry.id   AF-A0A2P6V6R7-F1
#
_cell.length_a   1.000
_cell.length_b   1.000
_cell.length_c   1.000
_cell.angle_alpha   90.00
_cell.angle_beta   90.00
_cell.angle_gamma   90.00
#
_symmetry.space_group_name_H-M   'P 1'
#
loop_
_entity.id
_entity.type
_entity.pdbx_description
1 polymer ?
#
loop_
_entity_poly.entity_id
_entity_poly.type
_entity_poly.pdbx_seq_one_letter_code
_entity_poly.pdbx_strand_id
1 'polypeptide(L)'
;MVVLAASPACSSLPIYTATHGRQLAALPAPAATAGARLAAALPAARSPSCGRLTPCRAAASSDDPTPDPSPSSRDVEALNKLLMPAAPITGAELRELVLEKWGVSYDVRLQKRGRRVYVHVMWKFLEQKSFPLTEEEYLLQLQAVADYLNLWECQERVRTGIRSANKRGPGYTGGGNARAISIPLDVDVDGAGRSNEWNTF
;
A
#
# COMPACT_ATOMS: atom_id res chain seq x y z
N MET A 1 -20.12 63.22 35.25
CA MET A 1 -18.82 62.50 35.18
C MET A 1 -18.88 61.66 33.91
N VAL A 2 -18.45 62.24 32.77
CA VAL A 2 -17.23 61.87 32.01
C VAL A 2 -17.42 60.52 31.28
N VAL A 3 -17.24 60.31 29.97
CA VAL A 3 -16.82 61.10 28.79
C VAL A 3 -17.21 60.28 27.52
N LEU A 4 -17.40 60.97 26.39
CA LEU A 4 -17.53 60.43 25.01
C LEU A 4 -16.31 59.62 24.51
N ALA A 5 -16.55 58.65 23.61
CA ALA A 5 -15.79 58.43 22.35
C ALA A 5 -16.51 57.30 21.56
N ALA A 6 -17.09 57.47 20.36
CA ALA A 6 -16.54 57.86 19.05
C ALA A 6 -15.54 56.84 18.45
N SER A 7 -15.94 56.21 17.33
CA SER A 7 -15.17 55.32 16.43
C SER A 7 -13.91 56.00 15.85
N PRO A 8 -12.97 55.30 15.16
CA PRO A 8 -13.16 55.00 13.72
C PRO A 8 -12.40 53.79 13.12
N ALA A 9 -12.69 53.58 11.84
CA ALA A 9 -12.12 52.71 10.82
C ALA A 9 -10.58 52.55 10.75
N CYS A 10 -10.15 51.40 10.20
CA CYS A 10 -8.99 51.16 9.30
C CYS A 10 -8.82 49.63 9.25
N SER A 11 -8.49 48.92 8.18
CA SER A 11 -7.86 49.24 6.89
C SER A 11 -7.85 47.89 6.15
N SER A 12 -8.45 47.78 4.95
CA SER A 12 -7.71 47.65 3.68
C SER A 12 -6.37 46.90 3.81
N LEU A 13 -6.21 45.73 3.17
CA LEU A 13 -5.56 45.51 1.86
C LEU A 13 -5.20 43.99 1.77
N PRO A 14 -4.68 43.44 0.66
CA PRO A 14 -4.81 43.80 -0.75
C PRO A 14 -5.31 42.63 -1.65
N ILE A 15 -5.92 43.01 -2.76
CA ILE A 15 -6.18 42.15 -3.92
C ILE A 15 -4.83 41.87 -4.60
N TYR A 16 -4.42 40.60 -4.66
CA TYR A 16 -3.18 40.19 -5.32
C TYR A 16 -3.41 40.12 -6.83
N THR A 17 -2.96 41.13 -7.55
CA THR A 17 -2.81 41.08 -9.01
C THR A 17 -1.54 40.31 -9.35
N ALA A 18 -1.67 39.18 -10.05
CA ALA A 18 -0.55 38.49 -10.69
C ALA A 18 -1.01 37.79 -11.98
N THR A 19 -1.36 38.56 -13.00
CA THR A 19 -1.41 38.07 -14.38
C THR A 19 -0.02 38.25 -14.99
N HIS A 20 0.82 37.22 -14.87
CA HIS A 20 1.99 37.06 -15.74
C HIS A 20 1.71 35.91 -16.69
N GLY A 21 1.40 36.27 -17.94
CA GLY A 21 1.40 35.35 -19.04
C GLY A 21 2.79 34.75 -19.20
N ARG A 22 2.85 33.42 -19.22
CA ARG A 22 4.02 32.71 -19.70
C ARG A 22 3.56 31.52 -20.52
N GLN A 23 3.44 31.79 -21.80
CA GLN A 23 3.33 30.82 -22.88
C GLN A 23 4.58 29.95 -22.86
N LEU A 24 4.42 28.65 -22.60
CA LEU A 24 5.48 27.66 -22.80
C LEU A 24 5.10 26.75 -23.96
N ALA A 25 5.98 26.80 -24.94
CA ALA A 25 5.93 26.15 -26.22
C ALA A 25 5.83 24.63 -26.10
N ALA A 26 5.02 24.07 -26.99
CA ALA A 26 5.08 22.67 -27.37
C ALA A 26 6.49 22.31 -27.86
N LEU A 27 7.02 21.18 -27.40
CA LEU A 27 8.18 20.54 -28.00
C LEU A 27 7.78 19.14 -28.51
N PRO A 28 8.23 18.77 -29.73
CA PRO A 28 7.78 17.56 -30.43
C PRO A 28 8.52 16.29 -29.99
N ALA A 29 7.82 15.17 -30.17
CA ALA A 29 8.30 13.81 -29.98
C ALA A 29 9.44 13.45 -30.96
N PRO A 30 10.49 12.73 -30.52
CA PRO A 30 11.43 12.10 -31.44
C PRO A 30 10.97 10.70 -31.85
N ALA A 31 11.11 10.48 -33.15
CA ALA A 31 10.75 9.32 -33.93
C ALA A 31 11.61 8.07 -33.65
N ALA A 32 11.05 6.95 -34.10
CA ALA A 32 11.62 5.62 -34.18
C ALA A 32 13.03 5.57 -34.77
N THR A 33 13.88 4.74 -34.19
CA THR A 33 15.06 4.18 -34.87
C THR A 33 15.18 2.69 -34.59
N ALA A 34 15.17 1.98 -35.72
CA ALA A 34 15.62 0.64 -36.03
C ALA A 34 16.55 -0.10 -35.05
N GLY A 35 16.41 -1.43 -35.05
CA GLY A 35 17.57 -2.27 -35.36
C GLY A 35 17.78 -3.49 -34.49
N ALA A 36 18.17 -4.57 -35.17
CA ALA A 36 18.88 -5.73 -34.67
C ALA A 36 18.04 -6.88 -34.07
N ARG A 37 17.52 -7.70 -35.00
CA ARG A 37 17.48 -9.15 -34.82
C ARG A 37 18.90 -9.67 -34.60
N LEU A 38 19.16 -10.33 -33.47
CA LEU A 38 20.29 -11.24 -33.34
C LEU A 38 19.75 -12.60 -32.91
N ALA A 39 19.77 -13.54 -33.85
CA ALA A 39 19.58 -14.96 -33.60
C ALA A 39 20.77 -15.47 -32.79
N ALA A 40 20.52 -15.97 -31.58
CA ALA A 40 21.51 -16.71 -30.82
C ALA A 40 21.21 -18.21 -30.96
N ALA A 41 22.21 -18.91 -31.48
CA ALA A 41 22.19 -20.31 -31.87
C ALA A 41 22.02 -21.25 -30.67
N LEU A 42 21.18 -22.27 -30.86
CA LEU A 42 21.22 -23.52 -30.10
C LEU A 42 22.49 -24.30 -30.46
N PRO A 43 23.25 -24.81 -29.48
CA PRO A 43 24.06 -26.00 -29.68
C PRO A 43 23.34 -27.23 -29.12
N ALA A 44 23.01 -28.14 -30.01
CA ALA A 44 22.80 -29.55 -29.72
C ALA A 44 24.14 -30.20 -29.38
N ALA A 45 24.23 -30.89 -28.24
CA ALA A 45 25.27 -31.90 -27.98
C ALA A 45 24.74 -32.88 -26.91
N ARG A 46 24.28 -34.06 -27.34
CA ARG A 46 25.03 -35.33 -27.33
C ARG A 46 25.08 -35.99 -25.96
N SER A 47 24.14 -36.90 -25.75
CA SER A 47 24.25 -38.01 -24.81
C SER A 47 25.51 -38.84 -25.07
N PRO A 48 26.13 -39.40 -24.02
CA PRO A 48 26.88 -40.62 -24.17
C PRO A 48 26.38 -41.75 -23.28
N SER A 49 26.22 -42.89 -23.93
CA SER A 49 26.54 -44.25 -23.46
C SER A 49 25.80 -44.81 -22.24
N CYS A 50 24.79 -45.61 -22.60
CA CYS A 50 24.59 -46.94 -22.06
C CYS A 50 25.92 -47.69 -21.80
N GLY A 51 26.05 -48.29 -20.63
CA GLY A 51 26.90 -49.48 -20.44
C GLY A 51 27.92 -49.42 -19.31
N ARG A 52 27.49 -49.73 -18.08
CA ARG A 52 28.21 -50.69 -17.24
C ARG A 52 27.26 -51.27 -16.18
N LEU A 53 26.81 -52.49 -16.43
CA LEU A 53 26.16 -53.34 -15.44
C LEU A 53 27.22 -53.74 -14.41
N THR A 54 27.08 -53.25 -13.18
CA THR A 54 27.80 -53.77 -12.02
C THR A 54 26.90 -54.84 -11.40
N PRO A 55 27.41 -56.06 -11.11
CA PRO A 55 26.57 -57.13 -10.61
C PRO A 55 26.02 -56.82 -9.22
N CYS A 56 24.77 -57.23 -9.02
CA CYS A 56 24.04 -57.19 -7.78
C CYS A 56 24.83 -57.96 -6.70
N ARG A 57 25.49 -57.24 -5.79
CA ARG A 57 25.94 -57.81 -4.53
C ARG A 57 24.77 -57.76 -3.57
N ALA A 58 24.11 -58.90 -3.40
CA ALA A 58 23.18 -59.14 -2.31
C ALA A 58 23.93 -58.95 -0.99
N ALA A 59 23.57 -57.90 -0.26
CA ALA A 59 23.79 -57.80 1.16
C ALA A 59 22.40 -57.82 1.81
N ALA A 60 22.05 -58.98 2.32
CA ALA A 60 21.02 -59.12 3.32
C ALA A 60 21.39 -58.28 4.54
N SER A 61 20.47 -57.45 5.02
CA SER A 61 20.03 -57.42 6.42
C SER A 61 19.31 -56.10 6.74
N SER A 62 18.22 -56.26 7.47
CA SER A 62 17.56 -55.26 8.30
C SER A 62 16.60 -54.31 7.58
N ASP A 63 15.34 -54.74 7.49
CA ASP A 63 14.19 -53.87 7.63
C ASP A 63 14.32 -53.10 8.96
N ASP A 64 14.99 -51.95 8.92
CA ASP A 64 14.96 -50.94 9.97
C ASP A 64 13.93 -49.88 9.54
N PRO A 65 12.86 -49.62 10.30
CA PRO A 65 11.96 -48.52 9.98
C PRO A 65 12.76 -47.24 10.10
N THR A 66 13.14 -46.68 8.96
CA THR A 66 13.87 -45.41 8.89
C THR A 66 13.05 -44.39 9.67
N PRO A 67 13.60 -43.76 10.73
CA PRO A 67 12.89 -42.68 11.39
C PRO A 67 12.69 -41.59 10.34
N ASP A 68 11.43 -41.23 10.08
CA ASP A 68 11.07 -40.18 9.14
C ASP A 68 12.00 -38.98 9.32
N PRO A 69 12.52 -38.36 8.24
CA PRO A 69 13.33 -37.17 8.36
C PRO A 69 12.46 -36.11 9.04
N SER A 70 12.72 -35.90 10.33
CA SER A 70 12.08 -34.84 11.10
C SER A 70 12.27 -33.55 10.29
N PRO A 71 11.19 -32.83 9.94
CA PRO A 71 11.29 -31.67 9.06
C PRO A 71 12.35 -30.76 9.64
N SER A 72 13.34 -30.39 8.82
CA SER A 72 14.44 -29.56 9.30
C SER A 72 13.83 -28.29 9.89
N SER A 73 14.37 -27.76 10.99
CA SER A 73 13.81 -26.59 11.68
C SER A 73 13.52 -25.41 10.73
N ARG A 74 14.25 -25.34 9.61
CA ARG A 74 14.07 -24.34 8.54
C ARG A 74 12.79 -24.56 7.74
N ASP A 75 12.42 -25.81 7.45
CA ASP A 75 11.19 -26.15 6.74
C ASP A 75 9.97 -25.90 7.62
N VAL A 76 10.06 -26.25 8.92
CA VAL A 76 9.02 -25.95 9.91
C VAL A 76 8.85 -24.45 10.10
N GLU A 77 9.95 -23.69 10.14
CA GLU A 77 9.92 -22.22 10.24
C GLU A 77 9.35 -21.57 8.97
N ALA A 78 9.72 -22.06 7.79
CA ALA A 78 9.16 -21.62 6.52
C ALA A 78 7.66 -21.93 6.42
N LEU A 79 7.23 -23.11 6.89
CA LEU A 79 5.83 -23.48 6.96
C LEU A 79 5.07 -22.62 7.97
N ASN A 80 5.60 -22.39 9.17
CA ASN A 80 4.97 -21.50 10.15
C ASN A 80 4.80 -20.08 9.61
N LYS A 81 5.73 -19.60 8.77
CA LYS A 81 5.63 -18.32 8.08
C LYS A 81 4.52 -18.28 7.01
N LEU A 82 4.15 -19.43 6.45
CA LEU A 82 3.05 -19.58 5.48
C LEU A 82 1.70 -19.87 6.15
N LEU A 83 1.72 -20.63 7.25
CA LEU A 83 0.55 -21.08 7.99
C LEU A 83 0.07 -20.09 9.05
N MET A 84 0.91 -19.14 9.48
CA MET A 84 0.46 -17.98 10.25
C MET A 84 0.10 -16.86 9.27
N PRO A 85 -1.19 -16.64 8.95
CA PRO A 85 -1.58 -15.49 8.16
C PRO A 85 -1.12 -14.21 8.85
N ALA A 86 -0.99 -13.15 8.07
CA ALA A 86 -0.55 -11.84 8.51
C ALA A 86 -1.09 -11.49 9.90
N ALA A 87 -0.18 -11.21 10.84
CA ALA A 87 -0.57 -10.87 12.20
C ALA A 87 -1.64 -9.77 12.15
N PRO A 88 -2.75 -9.91 12.91
CA PRO A 88 -3.86 -8.98 12.86
C PRO A 88 -3.35 -7.58 13.18
N ILE A 89 -3.75 -6.61 12.37
CA ILE A 89 -3.33 -5.23 12.57
C ILE A 89 -4.17 -4.60 13.67
N THR A 90 -3.54 -3.85 14.56
CA THR A 90 -4.25 -3.09 15.60
C THR A 90 -4.30 -1.60 15.25
N GLY A 91 -5.23 -0.85 15.85
CA GLY A 91 -5.30 0.60 15.66
C GLY A 91 -4.04 1.32 16.15
N ALA A 92 -3.43 0.83 17.24
CA ALA A 92 -2.16 1.33 17.77
C ALA A 92 -1.00 1.09 16.78
N GLU A 93 -0.92 -0.10 16.19
CA GLU A 93 0.07 -0.40 15.15
C GLU A 93 -0.13 0.50 13.93
N LEU A 94 -1.38 0.75 13.52
CA LEU A 94 -1.67 1.61 12.38
C LEU A 94 -1.20 3.06 12.63
N ARG A 95 -1.39 3.58 13.84
CA ARG A 95 -0.86 4.89 14.27
C ARG A 95 0.67 4.90 14.19
N GLU A 96 1.33 3.86 14.68
CA GLU A 96 2.79 3.76 14.69
C GLU A 96 3.37 3.74 13.27
N LEU A 97 2.78 2.96 12.35
CA LEU A 97 3.19 2.90 10.94
C LEU A 97 3.11 4.27 10.25
N VAL A 98 2.06 5.05 10.54
CA VAL A 98 1.87 6.40 10.01
C VAL A 98 2.89 7.37 10.61
N LEU A 99 3.12 7.27 11.93
CA LEU A 99 4.08 8.11 12.66
C LEU A 99 5.51 7.82 12.22
N GLU A 100 5.90 6.56 12.04
CA GLU A 100 7.23 6.17 11.54
C GLU A 100 7.48 6.74 10.13
N LYS A 101 6.45 6.72 9.28
CA LYS A 101 6.60 7.10 7.88
C LYS A 101 6.70 8.62 7.67
N TRP A 102 5.88 9.40 8.37
CA TRP A 102 5.74 10.85 8.13
C TRP A 102 6.04 11.73 9.36
N GLY A 103 6.25 11.14 10.53
CA GLY A 103 6.52 11.87 11.78
C GLY A 103 5.30 12.53 12.41
N VAL A 104 4.09 12.26 11.91
CA VAL A 104 2.84 12.91 12.33
C VAL A 104 1.72 11.88 12.36
N SER A 105 0.81 11.98 13.34
CA SER A 105 -0.32 11.05 13.50
C SER A 105 -1.54 11.47 12.67
N TYR A 106 -1.54 11.06 11.39
CA TYR A 106 -2.63 11.35 10.46
C TYR A 106 -3.89 10.50 10.67
N ASP A 107 -5.05 11.10 10.41
CA ASP A 107 -6.34 10.40 10.36
C ASP A 107 -6.40 9.41 9.18
N VAL A 108 -6.96 8.22 9.41
CA VAL A 108 -7.12 7.18 8.40
C VAL A 108 -8.60 6.84 8.24
N ARG A 109 -9.07 6.81 6.99
CA ARG A 109 -10.46 6.54 6.63
C ARG A 109 -10.58 5.50 5.54
N LEU A 110 -11.71 4.80 5.53
CA LEU A 110 -12.09 3.92 4.44
C LEU A 110 -13.04 4.67 3.50
N GLN A 111 -12.72 4.66 2.21
CA GLN A 111 -13.58 5.23 1.17
C GLN A 111 -13.88 4.17 0.11
N LYS A 112 -15.18 3.90 -0.11
CA LYS A 112 -15.65 3.13 -1.27
C LYS A 112 -15.74 4.07 -2.48
N ARG A 113 -15.17 3.67 -3.61
CA ARG A 113 -15.37 4.31 -4.92
C ARG A 113 -15.74 3.25 -5.95
N GLY A 114 -17.00 3.26 -6.36
CA GLY A 114 -17.55 2.21 -7.23
C GLY A 114 -17.37 0.84 -6.58
N ARG A 115 -16.74 -0.08 -7.30
CA ARG A 115 -16.49 -1.47 -6.86
C ARG A 115 -15.24 -1.64 -6.00
N ARG A 116 -14.44 -0.59 -5.82
CA ARG A 116 -13.16 -0.67 -5.11
C ARG A 116 -13.22 0.08 -3.79
N VAL A 117 -12.51 -0.46 -2.80
CA VAL A 117 -12.31 0.19 -1.50
C VAL A 117 -10.90 0.76 -1.45
N TYR A 118 -10.77 1.94 -0.85
CA TYR A 118 -9.52 2.63 -0.66
C TYR A 118 -9.33 2.98 0.80
N VAL A 119 -8.11 2.79 1.30
CA VAL A 119 -7.68 3.40 2.57
C VAL A 119 -7.13 4.77 2.24
N HIS A 120 -7.74 5.80 2.81
CA HIS A 120 -7.32 7.18 2.67
C HIS A 120 -6.62 7.62 3.95
N VAL A 121 -5.34 7.97 3.83
CA VAL A 121 -4.63 8.73 4.86
C VAL A 121 -4.92 10.20 4.61
N MET A 122 -5.70 10.80 5.52
CA MET A 122 -6.14 12.17 5.47
C MET A 122 -5.03 13.11 5.96
N TRP A 123 -5.08 14.37 5.54
CA TRP A 123 -4.08 15.39 5.94
C TRP A 123 -4.32 16.00 7.32
N LYS A 124 -5.43 15.65 7.97
CA LYS A 124 -5.72 16.08 9.34
C LYS A 124 -4.94 15.20 10.31
N PHE A 125 -4.38 15.79 11.34
CA PHE A 125 -3.59 15.09 12.35
C PHE A 125 -3.92 15.58 13.75
N LEU A 126 -3.65 14.73 14.75
CA LEU A 126 -4.09 14.89 16.13
C LEU A 126 -3.44 16.09 16.83
N GLU A 127 -2.21 16.45 16.47
CA GLU A 127 -1.47 17.54 17.08
C GLU A 127 -1.99 18.94 16.65
N GLN A 128 -2.95 19.03 15.73
CA GLN A 128 -3.63 20.29 15.40
C GLN A 128 -4.67 20.67 16.45
N LYS A 129 -4.63 21.92 16.92
CA LYS A 129 -5.60 22.47 17.89
C LYS A 129 -7.06 22.41 17.42
N SER A 130 -7.31 22.27 16.12
CA SER A 130 -8.65 22.19 15.51
C SER A 130 -9.01 20.77 15.02
N PHE A 131 -8.38 19.74 15.56
CA PHE A 131 -8.76 18.36 15.27
C PHE A 131 -10.16 18.05 15.87
N PRO A 132 -11.07 17.41 15.12
CA PRO A 132 -12.46 17.24 15.54
C PRO A 132 -12.67 16.15 16.60
N LEU A 133 -11.67 15.29 16.84
CA LEU A 133 -11.76 14.16 17.75
C LEU A 133 -10.77 14.32 18.90
N THR A 134 -11.09 13.71 20.04
CA THR A 134 -10.14 13.52 21.13
C THR A 134 -9.14 12.40 20.82
N GLU A 135 -8.06 12.27 21.60
CA GLU A 135 -7.08 11.20 21.41
C GLU A 135 -7.69 9.79 21.55
N GLU A 136 -8.60 9.62 22.50
CA GLU A 136 -9.29 8.34 22.73
C GLU A 136 -10.20 7.98 21.55
N GLU A 137 -11.00 8.92 21.07
CA GLU A 137 -11.88 8.72 19.90
C GLU A 137 -11.09 8.45 18.63
N TYR A 138 -9.94 9.10 18.46
CA TYR A 138 -9.03 8.85 17.35
C TYR A 138 -8.51 7.40 17.35
N LEU A 139 -8.07 6.90 18.51
CA LEU A 139 -7.62 5.52 18.65
C LEU A 139 -8.76 4.52 18.40
N LEU A 140 -9.98 4.81 18.86
CA LEU A 140 -11.15 3.98 18.59
C LEU A 140 -11.50 3.96 17.09
N GLN A 141 -11.41 5.09 16.40
CA GLN A 141 -11.63 5.15 14.96
C GLN A 141 -10.58 4.31 14.21
N LEU A 142 -9.30 4.44 14.57
CA LEU A 142 -8.22 3.63 14.00
C LEU A 142 -8.43 2.15 14.26
N GLN A 143 -8.86 1.77 15.46
CA GLN A 143 -9.16 0.39 15.81
C GLN A 143 -10.30 -0.15 14.95
N ALA A 144 -11.39 0.60 14.78
CA ALA A 144 -12.49 0.19 13.91
C ALA A 144 -12.02 0.00 12.46
N VAL A 145 -11.16 0.88 11.93
CA VAL A 145 -10.54 0.70 10.61
C VAL A 145 -9.68 -0.56 10.56
N ALA A 146 -8.88 -0.81 11.58
CA ALA A 146 -8.05 -2.01 11.70
C ALA A 146 -8.90 -3.29 11.72
N ASP A 147 -10.02 -3.29 12.44
CA ASP A 147 -10.95 -4.42 12.49
C ASP A 147 -11.54 -4.73 11.10
N TYR A 148 -11.91 -3.71 10.31
CA TYR A 148 -12.34 -3.92 8.92
C TYR A 148 -11.22 -4.45 8.02
N LEU A 149 -10.00 -3.95 8.19
CA LEU A 149 -8.85 -4.45 7.43
C LEU A 149 -8.54 -5.90 7.78
N ASN A 150 -8.76 -6.29 9.03
CA ASN A 150 -8.63 -7.67 9.49
C ASN A 150 -9.71 -8.58 8.89
N LEU A 151 -10.96 -8.10 8.88
CA LEU A 151 -12.08 -8.83 8.29
C LEU A 151 -11.90 -9.08 6.79
N TRP A 152 -11.24 -8.17 6.08
CA TRP A 152 -10.96 -8.30 4.64
C TRP A 152 -9.59 -8.92 4.32
N GLU A 153 -8.83 -9.35 5.34
CA GLU A 153 -7.50 -9.95 5.18
C GLU A 153 -6.53 -9.08 4.35
N CYS A 154 -6.66 -7.74 4.48
CA CYS A 154 -5.93 -6.76 3.68
C CYS A 154 -4.75 -6.10 4.43
N GLN A 155 -4.34 -6.63 5.58
CA GLN A 155 -3.38 -5.99 6.50
C GLN A 155 -2.02 -5.76 5.84
N GLU A 156 -1.47 -6.78 5.18
CA GLU A 156 -0.15 -6.69 4.51
C GLU A 156 -0.15 -5.69 3.36
N ARG A 157 -1.28 -5.59 2.65
CA ARG A 157 -1.44 -4.62 1.58
C ARG A 157 -1.35 -3.19 2.12
N VAL A 158 -1.95 -2.93 3.28
CA VAL A 158 -1.88 -1.62 3.95
C VAL A 158 -0.47 -1.35 4.49
N ARG A 159 0.16 -2.31 5.19
CA ARG A 159 1.55 -2.20 5.67
C ARG A 159 2.50 -1.84 4.52
N THR A 160 2.40 -2.58 3.42
CA THR A 160 3.21 -2.34 2.20
C THR A 160 2.83 -1.02 1.52
N GLY A 161 1.55 -0.70 1.47
CA GLY A 161 1.02 0.55 0.91
C GLY A 161 1.56 1.79 1.62
N ILE A 162 1.60 1.79 2.95
CA ILE A 162 2.13 2.90 3.76
C ILE A 162 3.65 3.01 3.56
N ARG A 163 4.38 1.89 3.59
CA ARG A 163 5.84 1.89 3.37
C ARG A 163 6.22 2.39 1.96
N SER A 164 5.47 2.00 0.93
CA SER A 164 5.69 2.42 -0.45
C SER A 164 5.16 3.82 -0.77
N ALA A 165 4.34 4.42 0.11
CA ALA A 165 3.75 5.72 -0.11
C ALA A 165 4.80 6.84 -0.21
N ASN A 166 4.38 7.93 -0.87
CA ASN A 166 5.23 9.08 -1.17
C ASN A 166 5.76 9.76 0.11
N LYS A 167 7.03 10.15 0.09
CA LYS A 167 7.72 10.84 1.20
C LYS A 167 7.06 12.15 1.60
N ARG A 168 6.42 12.85 0.65
CA ARG A 168 5.85 14.20 0.88
C ARG A 168 4.60 14.23 1.78
N GLY A 169 4.09 13.07 2.20
CA GLY A 169 2.94 12.98 3.09
C GLY A 169 1.62 13.50 2.50
N PRO A 170 0.49 13.28 3.21
CA PRO A 170 -0.78 13.95 2.92
C PRO A 170 -0.72 15.42 3.37
N GLY A 171 -1.28 16.34 2.58
CA GLY A 171 -1.20 17.77 2.88
C GLY A 171 -1.70 18.68 1.77
N TYR A 172 -1.57 19.99 1.99
CA TYR A 172 -1.89 20.99 0.98
C TYR A 172 -0.81 21.04 -0.09
N THR A 173 -1.25 20.98 -1.35
CA THR A 173 -0.38 21.19 -2.51
C THR A 173 -0.39 22.68 -2.88
N GLY A 174 0.65 23.14 -3.58
CA GLY A 174 0.89 24.58 -3.88
C GLY A 174 -0.15 25.30 -4.75
N GLY A 175 -1.35 24.74 -4.91
CA GLY A 175 -2.50 25.33 -5.60
C GLY A 175 -3.78 25.32 -4.78
N GLY A 176 -3.70 25.25 -3.45
CA GLY A 176 -4.88 25.27 -2.55
C GLY A 176 -5.62 23.93 -2.43
N ASN A 177 -5.30 22.95 -3.28
CA ASN A 177 -5.90 21.61 -3.22
C ASN A 177 -5.23 20.76 -2.16
N ALA A 178 -6.04 20.11 -1.32
CA ALA A 178 -5.58 19.15 -0.35
C ALA A 178 -5.46 17.75 -0.99
N ARG A 179 -4.35 17.06 -0.69
CA ARG A 179 -4.05 15.75 -1.23
C ARG A 179 -4.04 14.72 -0.11
N ALA A 180 -4.88 13.70 -0.24
CA ALA A 180 -4.85 12.50 0.57
C ALA A 180 -4.00 11.41 -0.10
N ILE A 181 -3.50 10.47 0.69
CA ILE A 181 -2.84 9.26 0.16
C ILE A 181 -3.89 8.15 0.11
N SER A 182 -4.25 7.73 -1.10
CA SER A 182 -5.22 6.66 -1.35
C SER A 182 -4.49 5.35 -1.66
N ILE A 183 -4.63 4.35 -0.79
CA ILE A 183 -4.11 3.00 -0.98
C ILE A 183 -5.27 2.12 -1.47
N PRO A 184 -5.21 1.55 -2.69
CA PRO A 184 -6.25 0.66 -3.17
C PRO A 184 -6.20 -0.68 -2.44
N LEU A 185 -7.37 -1.12 -1.97
CA LEU A 185 -7.60 -2.47 -1.44
C LEU A 185 -8.25 -3.34 -2.52
N ASP A 186 -7.90 -4.63 -2.51
CA ASP A 186 -8.46 -5.63 -3.41
C ASP A 186 -9.60 -6.37 -2.69
N VAL A 187 -10.70 -5.65 -2.45
CA VAL A 187 -11.89 -6.19 -1.77
C VAL A 187 -13.05 -6.18 -2.76
N ASP A 188 -13.62 -7.35 -3.04
CA ASP A 188 -14.87 -7.45 -3.83
C ASP A 188 -16.06 -7.22 -2.91
N VAL A 189 -16.50 -5.96 -2.80
CA VAL A 189 -17.63 -5.59 -1.92
C VAL A 189 -18.99 -5.92 -2.54
N ASP A 190 -19.06 -6.07 -3.87
CA ASP A 190 -20.33 -6.10 -4.60
C ASP A 190 -20.75 -7.50 -5.08
N GLY A 191 -20.08 -8.57 -4.66
CA GLY A 191 -20.44 -9.95 -5.00
C GLY A 191 -20.60 -10.10 -6.51
N ALA A 192 -19.52 -9.84 -7.25
CA ALA A 192 -19.49 -9.64 -8.70
C ALA A 192 -19.83 -10.89 -9.56
N GLY A 193 -20.74 -11.76 -9.11
CA GLY A 193 -21.38 -12.78 -9.92
C GLY A 193 -22.71 -12.35 -10.55
N ARG A 194 -23.46 -11.40 -9.94
CA ARG A 194 -24.83 -11.03 -10.40
C ARG A 194 -25.01 -9.58 -10.84
N SER A 195 -24.12 -8.66 -10.48
CA SER A 195 -24.33 -7.21 -10.72
C SER A 195 -23.77 -6.72 -12.06
N ASN A 196 -23.08 -7.56 -12.84
CA ASN A 196 -22.51 -7.22 -14.14
C ASN A 196 -23.47 -7.50 -15.32
N GLU A 197 -24.50 -8.33 -15.15
CA GLU A 197 -25.53 -8.59 -16.16
C GLU A 197 -26.42 -7.37 -16.45
N TRP A 198 -26.68 -6.50 -15.46
CA TRP A 198 -27.57 -5.34 -15.61
C TRP A 198 -26.88 -4.06 -16.10
N ASN A 199 -25.56 -4.07 -16.29
CA ASN A 199 -24.78 -2.88 -16.68
C ASN A 199 -24.46 -2.85 -18.20
N THR A 200 -25.26 -3.57 -19.01
CA THR A 200 -25.10 -3.70 -20.48
C THR A 200 -26.33 -3.14 -21.23
N PHE A 201 -26.75 -1.93 -20.89
CA PHE A 201 -27.73 -1.17 -21.68
C PHE A 201 -27.16 0.20 -22.08
#